data_AF-A0A382T3J3-F1
#
_entry.id   AF-A0A382T3J3-F1
#
_cell.length_a   1.000
_cell.length_b   1.000
_cell.length_c   1.000
_cell.angle_alpha   90.00
_cell.angle_beta   90.00
_cell.angle_gamma   90.00
#
_symmetry.space_group_name_H-M   'P 1'
#
loop_
_entity.id
_entity.type
_entity.pdbx_description
1 polymer ?
#
loop_
_entity_poly.entity_id
_entity_poly.type
_entity_poly.pdbx_seq_one_letter_code
_entity_poly.pdbx_strand_id
1 'polypeptide(L)'
;MSECKQPNRREFLRWTALTGAATSLATHASNTPPNKGPNEVQSYRRLGRTDLQISDISFGSAALRPGQEDVVRHALDRGINYFDSAYGYTRGAAEQVLGNVFQGMRDKVVLVSKVEGKADWSKQQMMSHLDESLNRLKTDYVDVYMAHAVNDINRLKSPEW
;
A
#
# COMPACT_ATOMS: atom_id res chain seq x y z
N MET A 1 7.89 -63.10 27.62
CA MET A 1 8.55 -61.86 27.18
C MET A 1 7.95 -61.52 25.83
N SER A 2 6.98 -60.61 25.79
CA SER A 2 6.27 -60.25 24.56
C SER A 2 6.79 -58.91 24.05
N GLU A 3 7.29 -58.93 22.82
CA GLU A 3 7.98 -57.85 22.14
C GLU A 3 6.98 -56.74 21.74
N CYS A 4 7.21 -55.49 22.17
CA CYS A 4 6.35 -54.36 21.82
C CYS A 4 6.75 -53.83 20.44
N LYS A 5 5.89 -54.08 19.45
CA LYS A 5 6.07 -53.62 18.06
C LYS A 5 5.75 -52.12 17.99
N GLN A 6 6.73 -51.31 17.55
CA GLN A 6 6.55 -49.86 17.37
C GLN A 6 5.56 -49.58 16.23
N PRO A 7 4.58 -48.68 16.42
CA PRO A 7 3.57 -48.37 15.41
C PRO A 7 4.18 -47.63 14.22
N ASN A 8 3.64 -47.91 13.02
CA ASN A 8 4.13 -47.24 11.82
C ASN A 8 3.51 -45.83 11.66
N ARG A 9 4.10 -45.03 10.76
CA ARG A 9 3.73 -43.61 10.52
C ARG A 9 2.23 -43.39 10.27
N ARG A 10 1.52 -44.37 9.71
CA ARG A 10 0.08 -44.29 9.42
C ARG A 10 -0.79 -44.54 10.66
N GLU A 11 -0.30 -45.35 11.60
CA GLU A 11 -0.93 -45.57 12.90
C GLU A 11 -0.68 -44.38 13.85
N PHE A 12 0.51 -43.79 13.81
CA PHE A 12 0.83 -42.56 14.55
C PHE A 12 -0.12 -41.41 14.21
N LEU A 13 -0.42 -41.20 12.92
CA LEU A 13 -1.35 -40.15 12.45
C LEU A 13 -2.82 -40.41 12.85
N ARG A 14 -3.22 -41.67 13.03
CA ARG A 14 -4.56 -42.01 13.53
C ARG A 14 -4.69 -41.79 15.04
N TRP A 15 -3.60 -41.97 15.78
CA TRP A 15 -3.56 -41.73 17.22
C TRP A 15 -3.61 -40.24 17.57
N THR A 16 -2.92 -39.37 16.81
CA THR A 16 -2.99 -37.92 17.01
C THR A 16 -4.36 -37.31 16.68
N ALA A 17 -5.13 -37.94 15.78
CA ALA A 17 -6.46 -37.47 15.43
C ALA A 17 -7.51 -37.67 16.55
N LEU A 18 -7.29 -38.60 17.48
CA LEU A 18 -8.25 -38.92 18.55
C LEU A 18 -7.96 -38.21 19.88
N THR A 19 -6.72 -37.79 20.15
CA THR A 19 -6.36 -36.97 21.33
C THR A 19 -6.54 -35.47 21.12
N GLY A 20 -6.63 -35.00 19.87
CA GLY A 20 -6.90 -33.59 19.58
C GLY A 20 -8.35 -33.14 19.80
N ALA A 21 -9.28 -34.07 20.06
CA ALA A 21 -10.71 -33.78 20.19
C ALA A 21 -11.15 -33.37 21.62
N ALA A 22 -10.24 -33.26 22.58
CA ALA A 22 -10.58 -33.05 23.99
C ALA A 22 -9.62 -32.08 24.69
N THR A 23 -9.58 -30.82 24.28
CA THR A 23 -9.41 -29.61 25.13
C THR A 23 -9.20 -28.36 24.29
N SER A 24 -10.29 -27.78 23.82
CA SER A 24 -10.32 -26.34 23.56
C SER A 24 -11.65 -25.82 24.07
N LEU A 25 -11.66 -25.45 25.35
CA LEU A 25 -12.58 -24.41 25.82
C LEU A 25 -12.33 -23.20 24.92
N ALA A 26 -13.16 -23.06 23.89
CA ALA A 26 -13.18 -21.90 23.04
C ALA A 26 -13.66 -20.72 23.89
N THR A 27 -12.72 -20.05 24.55
CA THR A 27 -12.90 -18.64 24.87
C THR A 27 -13.18 -17.96 23.54
N HIS A 28 -14.45 -17.62 23.31
CA HIS A 28 -14.80 -16.61 22.32
C HIS A 28 -14.20 -15.30 22.83
N ALA A 29 -12.89 -15.13 22.64
CA ALA A 29 -12.30 -13.82 22.59
C ALA A 29 -13.04 -13.12 21.46
N SER A 30 -13.93 -12.20 21.82
CA SER A 30 -14.54 -11.30 20.87
C SER A 30 -13.40 -10.63 20.11
N ASN A 31 -13.16 -11.06 18.87
CA ASN A 31 -12.34 -10.33 17.90
C ASN A 31 -13.10 -9.08 17.45
N THR A 32 -13.62 -8.30 18.41
CA THR A 32 -14.02 -6.94 18.15
C THR A 32 -12.72 -6.20 17.95
N PRO A 33 -12.39 -5.73 16.73
CA PRO A 33 -11.22 -4.89 16.55
C PRO A 33 -11.31 -3.73 17.57
N PRO A 34 -10.18 -3.31 18.15
CA PRO A 34 -10.17 -2.19 19.09
C PRO A 34 -11.00 -1.04 18.48
N ASN A 35 -11.90 -0.48 19.30
CA ASN A 35 -12.78 0.58 18.86
C ASN A 35 -11.90 1.75 18.38
N LYS A 36 -11.87 1.97 17.06
CA LYS A 36 -10.97 2.94 16.46
C LYS A 36 -11.28 4.33 17.01
N GLY A 37 -10.23 5.04 17.40
CA GLY A 37 -10.40 6.41 17.88
C GLY A 37 -11.05 7.29 16.82
N PRO A 38 -11.67 8.43 17.19
CA PRO A 38 -12.28 9.35 16.22
C PRO A 38 -11.26 9.93 15.21
N ASN A 39 -9.96 9.77 15.46
CA ASN A 39 -8.87 10.30 14.63
C ASN A 39 -8.11 9.20 13.86
N GLU A 40 -8.76 8.08 13.58
CA GLU A 40 -8.21 6.94 12.83
C GLU A 40 -9.07 6.63 11.60
N VAL A 41 -8.47 5.93 10.62
CA VAL A 41 -9.17 5.42 9.43
C VAL A 41 -10.31 4.51 9.85
N GLN A 42 -11.55 4.82 9.47
CA GLN A 42 -12.71 4.04 9.92
C GLN A 42 -12.94 2.84 9.01
N SER A 43 -12.79 3.02 7.70
CA SER A 43 -13.06 2.02 6.68
C SER A 43 -12.01 2.03 5.56
N TYR A 44 -11.88 0.89 4.89
CA TYR A 44 -11.19 0.79 3.60
C TYR A 44 -12.23 0.52 2.51
N ARG A 45 -12.07 1.17 1.35
CA ARG A 45 -13.00 1.09 0.24
C ARG A 45 -12.25 0.78 -1.04
N ARG A 46 -12.92 0.09 -1.96
CA ARG A 46 -12.38 -0.20 -3.28
C ARG A 46 -12.22 1.08 -4.09
N LEU A 47 -11.06 1.30 -4.71
CA LEU A 47 -10.83 2.41 -5.64
C LEU A 47 -11.42 2.07 -7.01
N GLY A 48 -12.58 2.64 -7.34
CA GLY A 48 -13.23 2.48 -8.65
C GLY A 48 -13.46 1.01 -9.01
N ARG A 49 -13.03 0.62 -10.23
CA ARG A 49 -13.13 -0.76 -10.74
C ARG A 49 -11.80 -1.53 -10.62
N THR A 50 -10.95 -1.14 -9.68
CA THR A 50 -9.69 -1.83 -9.37
C THR A 50 -9.88 -2.78 -8.20
N ASP A 51 -8.85 -3.55 -7.85
CA ASP A 51 -8.82 -4.34 -6.61
C ASP A 51 -8.14 -3.61 -5.44
N LEU A 52 -7.71 -2.37 -5.64
CA LEU A 52 -7.05 -1.56 -4.60
C LEU A 52 -8.04 -1.18 -3.50
N GLN A 53 -7.69 -1.48 -2.25
CA GLN A 53 -8.42 -1.04 -1.06
C GLN A 53 -7.72 0.18 -0.46
N ILE A 54 -8.44 1.30 -0.37
CA ILE A 54 -7.91 2.58 0.09
C ILE A 54 -8.62 3.02 1.36
N SER A 55 -7.89 3.63 2.29
CA SER A 55 -8.47 4.23 3.50
C SER A 55 -9.48 5.33 3.14
N ASP A 56 -10.50 5.51 3.97
CA ASP A 56 -11.49 6.59 3.82
C ASP A 56 -10.93 7.99 4.09
N ILE A 57 -9.69 8.07 4.56
CA ILE A 57 -8.87 9.28 4.63
C ILE A 57 -7.58 9.02 3.85
N SER A 58 -7.19 9.97 2.99
CA SER A 58 -5.99 9.89 2.17
C SER A 58 -4.95 10.92 2.61
N PHE A 59 -3.68 10.63 2.36
CA PHE A 59 -2.58 11.57 2.60
C PHE A 59 -2.17 12.29 1.31
N GLY A 60 -2.30 13.60 1.26
CA GLY A 60 -1.83 14.43 0.15
C GLY A 60 -0.46 15.06 0.44
N SER A 61 0.54 14.81 -0.41
CA SER A 61 1.93 15.23 -0.17
C SER A 61 2.30 16.61 -0.74
N ALA A 62 1.37 17.37 -1.33
CA ALA A 62 1.68 18.67 -1.96
C ALA A 62 2.34 19.69 -1.02
N ALA A 63 1.99 19.64 0.26
CA ALA A 63 2.58 20.48 1.31
C ALA A 63 3.78 19.83 2.03
N LEU A 64 4.13 18.59 1.69
CA LEU A 64 5.20 17.84 2.34
C LEU A 64 6.56 18.45 2.00
N ARG A 65 7.38 18.66 3.02
CA ARG A 65 8.73 19.25 2.95
C ARG A 65 9.79 18.26 3.43
N PRO A 66 11.07 18.44 3.04
CA PRO A 66 12.17 17.63 3.59
C PRO A 66 12.14 17.57 5.12
N GLY A 67 12.41 16.39 5.70
CA GLY A 67 12.46 16.18 7.15
C GLY A 67 11.09 15.94 7.80
N GLN A 68 9.99 15.85 7.03
CA GLN A 68 8.65 15.58 7.56
C GLN A 68 8.24 14.11 7.51
N GLU A 69 9.20 13.18 7.52
CA GLU A 69 8.94 11.74 7.55
C GLU A 69 8.04 11.32 8.73
N ASP A 70 8.15 12.00 9.88
CA ASP A 70 7.31 11.69 11.06
C ASP A 70 5.84 11.99 10.83
N VAL A 71 5.50 12.95 9.96
CA VAL A 71 4.11 13.24 9.57
C VAL A 71 3.53 12.09 8.75
N VAL A 72 4.35 11.50 7.87
CA VAL A 72 3.97 10.34 7.06
C VAL A 72 3.83 9.09 7.94
N ARG A 73 4.77 8.86 8.87
CA ARG A 73 4.68 7.76 9.86
C ARG A 73 3.44 7.89 10.73
N HIS A 74 3.12 9.10 11.19
CA HIS A 74 1.90 9.35 11.94
C HIS A 74 0.64 9.01 11.13
N ALA A 75 0.61 9.33 9.84
CA ALA A 75 -0.50 8.94 8.98
C ALA A 75 -0.64 7.41 8.86
N LEU A 76 0.47 6.69 8.69
CA LEU A 76 0.50 5.22 8.68
C LEU A 76 -0.03 4.64 10.00
N ASP A 77 0.41 5.17 11.14
CA ASP A 77 -0.02 4.71 12.48
C ASP A 77 -1.52 4.90 12.69
N ARG A 78 -2.14 5.86 11.99
CA ARG A 78 -3.60 6.09 11.99
C ARG A 78 -4.36 5.25 10.97
N GLY A 79 -3.67 4.34 10.28
CA GLY A 79 -4.23 3.40 9.32
C GLY A 79 -4.36 3.94 7.90
N ILE A 80 -3.84 5.13 7.59
CA ILE A 80 -3.88 5.66 6.21
C ILE A 80 -2.97 4.79 5.35
N ASN A 81 -3.51 4.25 4.26
CA ASN A 81 -2.74 3.47 3.30
C ASN A 81 -2.66 4.12 1.91
N TYR A 82 -3.46 5.15 1.63
CA TYR A 82 -3.43 5.83 0.33
C TYR A 82 -2.63 7.14 0.41
N PHE A 83 -1.55 7.21 -0.38
CA PHE A 83 -0.62 8.33 -0.43
C PHE A 83 -0.55 8.92 -1.83
N ASP A 84 -0.96 10.18 -1.93
CA ASP A 84 -1.02 10.94 -3.17
C ASP A 84 0.17 11.89 -3.28
N SER A 85 0.93 11.78 -4.37
CA SER A 85 2.08 12.62 -4.68
C SER A 85 2.08 13.09 -6.13
N ALA A 86 3.07 13.88 -6.52
CA ALA A 86 3.31 14.25 -7.92
C ALA A 86 4.79 14.57 -8.13
N TYR A 87 5.27 14.36 -9.36
CA TYR A 87 6.65 14.60 -9.78
C TYR A 87 7.17 15.99 -9.33
N GLY A 88 6.36 17.03 -9.51
CA GLY A 88 6.75 18.41 -9.22
C GLY A 88 6.59 18.88 -7.77
N TYR A 89 5.93 18.10 -6.90
CA TYR A 89 5.63 18.54 -5.54
C TYR A 89 6.90 18.79 -4.73
N THR A 90 7.02 20.02 -4.22
CA THR A 90 8.22 20.49 -3.50
C THR A 90 9.51 20.20 -4.27
N ARG A 91 9.51 20.38 -5.60
CA ARG A 91 10.66 20.08 -6.48
C ARG A 91 11.17 18.63 -6.32
N GLY A 92 10.25 17.68 -6.18
CA GLY A 92 10.53 16.25 -5.99
C GLY A 92 10.79 15.83 -4.53
N ALA A 93 10.95 16.77 -3.60
CA ALA A 93 11.21 16.43 -2.20
C ALA A 93 10.06 15.69 -1.53
N ALA A 94 8.81 15.93 -1.95
CA ALA A 94 7.67 15.19 -1.40
C ALA A 94 7.78 13.68 -1.67
N GLU A 95 8.19 13.29 -2.88
CA GLU A 95 8.45 11.90 -3.24
C GLU A 95 9.65 11.32 -2.48
N GLN A 96 10.70 12.11 -2.24
CA GLN A 96 11.85 11.65 -1.44
C GLN A 96 11.44 11.33 0.00
N VAL A 97 10.62 12.17 0.63
CA VAL A 97 10.13 11.94 2.00
C VAL A 97 9.27 10.68 2.06
N LEU A 98 8.34 10.50 1.12
CA LEU A 98 7.54 9.27 1.02
C LEU A 98 8.44 8.04 0.81
N GLY A 99 9.39 8.12 -0.12
CA GLY A 99 10.32 7.04 -0.41
C GLY A 99 11.21 6.67 0.78
N ASN A 100 11.62 7.64 1.60
CA ASN A 100 12.36 7.38 2.84
C ASN A 100 11.54 6.57 3.85
N VAL A 101 10.22 6.75 3.89
CA VAL A 101 9.34 6.07 4.85
C VAL A 101 8.91 4.69 4.36
N PHE A 102 8.65 4.53 3.06
CA PHE A 102 8.04 3.29 2.53
C PHE A 102 9.02 2.17 2.20
N GLN A 103 10.33 2.38 2.37
CA GLN A 103 11.31 1.30 2.21
C GLN A 103 10.97 0.11 3.12
N GLY A 104 10.85 -1.08 2.52
CA GLY A 104 10.51 -2.31 3.24
C GLY A 104 9.03 -2.46 3.63
N MET A 105 8.15 -1.54 3.21
CA MET A 105 6.69 -1.62 3.46
C MET A 105 5.85 -1.17 2.27
N ARG A 106 6.43 -1.20 1.06
CA ARG A 106 5.78 -0.75 -0.17
C ARG A 106 4.46 -1.47 -0.45
N ASP A 107 4.37 -2.75 -0.09
CA ASP A 107 3.19 -3.60 -0.22
C ASP A 107 2.03 -3.20 0.71
N LYS A 108 2.28 -2.36 1.71
CA LYS A 108 1.28 -1.89 2.68
C LYS A 108 0.60 -0.58 2.27
N VAL A 109 1.08 0.08 1.23
CA VAL A 109 0.60 1.39 0.80
C VAL A 109 0.13 1.36 -0.66
N VAL A 110 -0.92 2.11 -0.93
CA VAL A 110 -1.34 2.50 -2.28
C VAL A 110 -0.69 3.85 -2.57
N LEU A 111 0.28 3.85 -3.47
CA LEU A 111 1.10 5.00 -3.80
C LEU A 111 0.76 5.54 -5.17
N VAL A 112 0.44 6.83 -5.22
CA VAL A 112 0.09 7.54 -6.46
C VAL A 112 1.12 8.61 -6.74
N SER A 113 1.56 8.69 -8.00
CA SER A 113 2.27 9.86 -8.50
C SER A 113 1.65 10.37 -9.80
N LYS A 114 2.00 11.60 -10.15
CA LYS A 114 1.42 12.32 -11.28
C LYS A 114 2.50 13.05 -12.06
N VAL A 115 2.23 13.26 -13.33
CA VAL A 115 3.06 14.05 -14.24
C VAL A 115 2.24 15.13 -14.92
N GLU A 116 2.80 16.31 -15.10
CA GLU A 116 2.06 17.45 -15.69
C GLU A 116 1.47 17.15 -17.07
N GLY A 117 2.11 16.29 -17.86
CA GLY A 117 1.65 15.89 -19.19
C GLY A 117 1.36 17.10 -20.09
N LYS A 118 2.41 17.77 -20.59
CA LYS A 118 2.23 18.88 -21.53
C LYS A 118 1.79 18.35 -22.90
N ALA A 119 1.09 19.18 -23.68
CA ALA A 119 0.51 18.77 -24.96
C ALA A 119 1.57 18.35 -25.99
N ASP A 120 2.78 18.87 -25.87
CA ASP A 120 3.93 18.62 -26.74
C ASP A 120 4.88 17.54 -26.20
N TRP A 121 4.56 16.91 -25.07
CA TRP A 121 5.39 15.85 -24.51
C TRP A 121 5.10 14.51 -25.17
N SER A 122 6.18 13.79 -25.51
CA SER A 122 6.09 12.41 -25.94
C SER A 122 5.83 11.48 -24.76
N LYS A 123 5.33 10.28 -25.06
CA LYS A 123 5.21 9.19 -24.11
C LYS A 123 6.54 8.91 -23.40
N GLN A 124 7.64 8.93 -24.16
CA GLN A 124 8.98 8.67 -23.62
C GLN A 124 9.38 9.72 -22.56
N GLN A 125 9.06 10.99 -22.76
CA GLN A 125 9.33 12.05 -21.79
C GLN A 125 8.49 11.88 -20.52
N MET A 126 7.22 11.47 -20.64
CA MET A 126 6.41 11.15 -19.48
C MET A 126 6.96 9.95 -18.70
N MET A 127 7.40 8.90 -19.41
CA MET A 127 7.98 7.72 -18.78
C MET A 127 9.33 8.01 -18.11
N SER A 128 10.18 8.87 -18.67
CA SER A 128 11.43 9.26 -18.00
C SER A 128 11.17 10.02 -16.70
N HIS A 129 10.10 10.82 -16.64
CA HIS A 129 9.68 11.46 -15.39
C HIS A 129 9.15 10.43 -14.37
N LEU A 130 8.45 9.38 -14.83
CA LEU A 130 8.09 8.27 -13.94
C LEU A 130 9.35 7.60 -13.39
N ASP A 131 10.36 7.30 -14.20
CA ASP A 131 11.61 6.68 -13.74
C ASP A 131 12.30 7.53 -12.67
N GLU A 132 12.35 8.84 -12.86
CA GLU A 132 12.87 9.77 -11.85
C GLU A 132 12.03 9.79 -10.56
N SER A 133 10.70 9.75 -10.68
CA SER A 133 9.79 9.61 -9.54
C SER A 133 10.03 8.32 -8.79
N LEU A 134 10.14 7.18 -9.48
CA LEU A 134 10.44 5.87 -8.91
C LEU A 134 11.77 5.86 -8.16
N ASN A 135 12.80 6.48 -8.73
CA ASN A 135 14.09 6.67 -8.06
C ASN A 135 13.97 7.46 -6.75
N ARG A 136 13.19 8.56 -6.72
CA ARG A 136 12.94 9.35 -5.50
C ARG A 136 12.09 8.59 -4.48
N LEU A 137 11.07 7.87 -4.94
CA LEU A 137 10.19 7.02 -4.13
C LEU A 137 10.87 5.73 -3.67
N LYS A 138 12.06 5.41 -4.20
CA LYS A 138 12.86 4.23 -3.87
C LYS A 138 12.08 2.92 -4.03
N THR A 139 11.31 2.84 -5.11
CA THR A 139 10.49 1.70 -5.50
C THR A 139 10.51 1.55 -7.02
N ASP A 140 10.15 0.38 -7.50
CA ASP A 140 10.03 0.00 -8.91
C ASP A 140 8.62 0.22 -9.49
N TYR A 141 7.62 0.57 -8.67
CA TYR A 141 6.27 0.87 -9.15
C TYR A 141 5.48 1.86 -8.28
N VAL A 142 4.53 2.55 -8.91
CA VAL A 142 3.39 3.23 -8.27
C VAL A 142 2.12 2.45 -8.61
N ASP A 143 1.14 2.44 -7.71
CA ASP A 143 -0.14 1.74 -7.95
C ASP A 143 -1.00 2.46 -8.98
N VAL A 144 -0.91 3.79 -8.99
CA VAL A 144 -1.59 4.65 -9.97
C VAL A 144 -0.62 5.72 -10.43
N TYR A 145 -0.52 5.87 -11.75
CA TYR A 145 0.18 6.99 -12.37
C TYR A 145 -0.82 7.84 -13.15
N MET A 146 -0.84 9.15 -12.88
CA MET A 146 -1.87 10.04 -13.43
C MET A 146 -1.28 11.18 -14.27
N ALA A 147 -2.03 11.58 -15.30
CA ALA A 147 -1.92 12.93 -15.82
C ALA A 147 -2.39 13.92 -14.72
N HIS A 148 -1.52 14.83 -14.30
CA HIS A 148 -1.73 15.70 -13.14
C HIS A 148 -2.88 16.68 -13.37
N ALA A 149 -2.99 17.20 -14.58
CA ALA A 149 -4.13 17.99 -15.01
C ALA A 149 -4.27 17.95 -16.53
N VAL A 150 -5.52 17.81 -16.99
CA VAL A 150 -5.89 18.01 -18.39
C VAL A 150 -6.73 19.27 -18.46
N ASN A 151 -6.07 20.41 -18.61
CA ASN A 151 -6.67 21.74 -18.67
C ASN A 151 -6.69 22.34 -20.10
N ASP A 152 -6.35 21.53 -21.10
CA ASP A 152 -6.36 21.87 -22.52
C ASP A 152 -6.92 20.67 -23.31
N ILE A 153 -7.82 20.92 -24.25
CA ILE A 153 -8.40 19.89 -25.11
C ILE A 153 -7.36 19.20 -26.00
N ASN A 154 -6.28 19.91 -26.36
CA ASN A 154 -5.18 19.33 -27.11
C ASN A 154 -4.44 18.28 -26.29
N ARG A 155 -4.28 18.52 -24.97
CA ARG A 155 -3.77 17.49 -24.06
C ARG A 155 -4.69 16.28 -24.06
N LEU A 156 -6.00 16.46 -23.88
CA LEU A 156 -6.96 15.35 -23.86
C LEU A 156 -6.88 14.47 -25.13
N LYS A 157 -6.63 15.09 -26.28
CA LYS A 157 -6.55 14.41 -27.59
C LYS A 157 -5.14 13.92 -27.96
N SER A 158 -4.15 14.06 -27.08
CA SER A 158 -2.79 13.63 -27.38
C SER A 158 -2.75 12.14 -27.76
N PRO A 159 -2.09 11.75 -28.86
CA PRO A 159 -1.89 10.35 -29.20
C PRO A 159 -0.81 9.68 -28.33
N GLU A 160 -0.12 10.44 -27.48
CA GLU A 160 1.02 10.00 -26.67
C GLU A 160 0.62 9.46 -25.28
N TRP A 161 -0.68 9.49 -24.93
CA TRP A 161 -1.18 8.90 -23.68
C TRP A 161 -0.94 7.37 -23.60
#